data_AF-A0A2P6FLZ9-F1
#
_entry.id   AF-A0A2P6FLZ9-F1
#
_cell.length_a   1.000
_cell.length_b   1.000
_cell.length_c   1.000
_cell.angle_alpha   90.00
_cell.angle_beta   90.00
_cell.angle_gamma   90.00
#
_symmetry.space_group_name_H-M   'P 1'
#
loop_
_entity.id
_entity.type
_entity.pdbx_description
1 polymer ?
#
loop_
_entity_poly.entity_id
_entity_poly.type
_entity_poly.pdbx_seq_one_letter_code
_entity_poly.pdbx_strand_id
1 'polypeptide(L)'
;MDMKDLIENLRDISDRIGAAKKISDYDEILHLDHHRKLILDEIFSRGLKQLSEENITTIKSIAEENEKMILEISIAGTKKAESAHKKMKALSGYNK
;
A
#
# COMPACT_ATOMS: atom_id res chain seq x y z
N MET A 1 18.78 -8.01 -10.74
CA MET A 1 18.33 -8.05 -9.34
C MET A 1 18.24 -9.50 -8.95
N ASP A 2 18.92 -9.92 -7.89
CA ASP A 2 18.78 -11.29 -7.40
C ASP A 2 17.57 -11.42 -6.44
N MET A 3 17.32 -12.61 -5.90
CA MET A 3 16.19 -12.82 -4.99
C MET A 3 16.34 -12.08 -3.66
N LYS A 4 17.58 -11.89 -3.20
CA LYS A 4 17.87 -11.20 -1.96
C LYS A 4 17.60 -9.70 -2.12
N ASP A 5 18.03 -9.13 -3.24
CA ASP A 5 17.75 -7.73 -3.59
C ASP A 5 16.24 -7.45 -3.67
N LEU A 6 15.46 -8.38 -4.23
CA LEU A 6 13.99 -8.23 -4.31
C LEU A 6 13.34 -8.18 -2.92
N ILE A 7 13.80 -9.03 -1.99
CA ILE A 7 13.28 -9.08 -0.63
C ILE A 7 13.69 -7.85 0.17
N GLU A 8 14.94 -7.40 0.03
CA GLU A 8 15.41 -6.16 0.66
C GLU A 8 14.63 -4.94 0.14
N ASN A 9 14.37 -4.87 -1.17
CA ASN A 9 13.52 -3.81 -1.72
C ASN A 9 12.08 -3.88 -1.18
N LEU A 10 11.52 -5.08 -1.03
CA LEU A 10 10.19 -5.24 -0.44
C LEU A 10 10.15 -4.71 1.00
N ARG A 11 11.24 -4.92 1.77
CA ARG A 11 11.39 -4.42 3.14
C ARG A 11 11.50 -2.89 3.18
N ASP A 12 12.35 -2.31 2.34
CA ASP A 12 12.51 -0.85 2.22
C ASP A 12 11.18 -0.17 1.84
N ILE A 13 10.46 -0.72 0.86
CA ILE A 13 9.15 -0.20 0.46
C ILE A 13 8.16 -0.26 1.65
N SER A 14 8.18 -1.35 2.43
CA SER A 14 7.32 -1.49 3.60
C SER A 14 7.64 -0.43 4.68
N ASP A 15 8.92 -0.20 4.96
CA ASP A 15 9.36 0.81 5.93
C ASP A 15 8.96 2.23 5.47
N ARG A 16 9.09 2.52 4.18
CA ARG A 16 8.68 3.79 3.57
C ARG A 16 7.16 3.99 3.61
N ILE A 17 6.37 2.95 3.35
CA ILE A 17 4.90 2.98 3.52
C ILE A 17 4.55 3.32 4.97
N GLY A 18 5.23 2.68 5.94
CA GLY A 18 5.07 2.98 7.36
C GLY A 18 5.43 4.42 7.73
N ALA A 19 6.49 4.97 7.13
CA ALA A 19 6.89 6.36 7.33
C ALA A 19 5.87 7.35 6.73
N ALA A 20 5.43 7.11 5.49
CA ALA A 20 4.42 7.92 4.82
C ALA A 20 3.07 7.91 5.58
N LYS A 21 2.67 6.77 6.16
CA LYS A 21 1.49 6.68 7.04
C LYS A 21 1.57 7.63 8.23
N LYS A 22 2.73 7.72 8.90
CA LYS A 22 2.89 8.59 10.09
C LYS A 22 2.64 10.06 9.79
N ILE A 23 2.94 10.50 8.58
CA ILE A 23 2.71 11.88 8.11
C ILE A 23 1.43 12.03 7.28
N SER A 24 0.63 10.98 7.13
CA SER A 24 -0.59 10.96 6.32
C SER A 24 -0.38 11.32 4.84
N ASP A 25 0.77 10.96 4.28
CA ASP A 25 1.07 11.14 2.85
C ASP A 25 0.47 9.98 2.05
N TYR A 26 -0.83 10.10 1.75
CA TYR A 26 -1.58 9.03 1.09
C TYR A 26 -1.17 8.81 -0.37
N ASP A 27 -0.67 9.83 -1.05
CA ASP A 27 -0.25 9.72 -2.44
C ASP A 27 1.04 8.90 -2.55
N GLU A 28 2.02 9.16 -1.67
CA GLU A 28 3.24 8.36 -1.59
C GLU A 28 2.92 6.91 -1.19
N ILE A 29 1.96 6.67 -0.27
CA ILE A 29 1.56 5.31 0.10
C ILE A 29 0.99 4.54 -1.11
N LEU A 30 0.14 5.17 -1.92
CA LEU A 30 -0.42 4.54 -3.12
C LEU A 30 0.66 4.26 -4.17
N HIS A 31 1.60 5.19 -4.34
CA HIS A 31 2.74 5.01 -5.24
C HIS A 31 3.63 3.82 -4.82
N LEU A 32 3.96 3.77 -3.54
CA LEU A 32 4.76 2.69 -2.95
C LEU A 32 4.05 1.34 -2.99
N ASP A 33 2.74 1.28 -2.76
CA ASP A 33 2.00 0.02 -2.86
C ASP A 33 2.01 -0.54 -4.28
N HIS A 34 1.86 0.32 -5.29
CA HIS A 34 1.97 -0.12 -6.68
C HIS A 34 3.34 -0.75 -6.94
N HIS A 35 4.42 -0.13 -6.47
CA HIS A 35 5.76 -0.67 -6.60
C HIS A 35 5.95 -1.98 -5.82
N ARG A 36 5.41 -2.08 -4.60
CA ARG A 36 5.41 -3.30 -3.79
C ARG A 36 4.80 -4.47 -4.55
N LYS A 37 3.64 -4.26 -5.21
CA LYS A 37 2.96 -5.30 -6.00
C LYS A 37 3.82 -5.81 -7.15
N LEU A 38 4.50 -4.92 -7.86
CA LEU A 38 5.42 -5.29 -8.93
C LEU A 38 6.57 -6.17 -8.43
N ILE A 39 7.14 -5.85 -7.25
CA ILE A 39 8.19 -6.68 -6.65
C ILE A 39 7.66 -8.05 -6.22
N LEU A 40 6.47 -8.10 -5.62
CA LEU A 40 5.84 -9.37 -5.27
C LEU A 40 5.60 -10.24 -6.50
N ASP A 41 5.06 -9.67 -7.58
CA ASP A 41 4.83 -10.36 -8.84
C ASP A 41 6.15 -10.89 -9.42
N GLU A 42 7.23 -10.10 -9.34
CA GLU A 42 8.55 -10.54 -9.78
C GLU A 42 9.09 -11.70 -8.92
N ILE A 43 8.96 -11.63 -7.60
CA ILE A 43 9.34 -12.72 -6.69
C ILE A 43 8.56 -14.00 -7.03
N PHE A 44 7.24 -13.91 -7.21
CA PHE A 44 6.41 -15.07 -7.54
C PHE A 44 6.73 -15.63 -8.93
N SER A 45 7.04 -14.78 -9.91
CA SER A 45 7.41 -15.20 -11.28
C SER A 45 8.70 -16.02 -11.32
N ARG A 46 9.63 -15.77 -10.39
CA ARG A 46 10.91 -16.49 -10.26
C ARG A 46 10.77 -17.82 -9.53
N GLY A 47 9.61 -18.06 -8.92
CA GLY A 47 9.23 -19.32 -8.31
C GLY A 47 9.62 -19.43 -6.84
N LEU A 48 8.65 -19.85 -6.01
CA LEU A 48 8.78 -20.01 -4.56
C LEU A 48 9.92 -20.96 -4.12
N LYS A 49 10.39 -21.84 -5.01
CA LYS A 49 11.49 -22.79 -4.72
C LYS A 49 12.83 -22.12 -4.42
N GLN A 50 13.01 -20.86 -4.82
CA GLN A 50 14.22 -20.08 -4.52
C GLN A 50 14.13 -19.31 -3.19
N LEU A 51 12.98 -19.38 -2.49
CA LEU A 51 12.78 -18.71 -1.21
C LEU A 51 13.05 -19.68 -0.05
N SER A 52 13.79 -19.22 0.95
CA SER A 52 13.84 -19.89 2.25
C SER A 52 12.51 -19.70 3.00
N GLU A 53 12.24 -20.56 3.99
CA GLU A 53 11.06 -20.39 4.86
C GLU A 53 11.03 -19.03 5.57
N GLU A 54 12.21 -18.52 5.96
CA GLU A 54 12.38 -17.18 6.52
C GLU A 54 11.92 -16.11 5.54
N ASN A 55 12.38 -16.17 4.29
CA ASN A 55 11.99 -15.21 3.24
C ASN A 55 10.48 -15.25 2.96
N ILE A 56 9.88 -16.44 2.91
CA ILE A 56 8.43 -16.61 2.74
C ILE A 56 7.68 -15.96 3.91
N THR A 57 8.16 -16.16 5.14
CA THR A 57 7.56 -15.59 6.34
C THR A 57 7.64 -14.06 6.32
N THR A 58 8.79 -13.50 5.94
CA THR A 58 8.97 -12.05 5.79
C THR A 58 8.03 -11.48 4.72
N ILE A 59 7.96 -12.10 3.55
CA ILE A 59 7.08 -11.66 2.45
C ILE A 59 5.62 -11.67 2.89
N LYS A 60 5.16 -12.72 3.59
CA LYS A 60 3.80 -12.80 4.12
C LYS A 60 3.51 -11.69 5.12
N SER A 61 4.39 -11.47 6.10
CA SER A 61 4.22 -10.42 7.10
C SER A 61 4.09 -9.04 6.45
N ILE A 62 4.97 -8.74 5.49
CA ILE A 62 4.94 -7.46 4.74
C ILE A 62 3.67 -7.35 3.90
N ALA A 63 3.21 -8.45 3.31
CA ALA A 63 2.00 -8.46 2.51
C ALA A 63 0.76 -8.11 3.36
N GLU A 64 0.60 -8.78 4.51
CA GLU A 64 -0.52 -8.62 5.44
C GLU A 64 -0.57 -7.23 6.07
N GLU A 65 0.56 -6.71 6.55
CA GLU A 65 0.62 -5.38 7.18
C GLU A 65 0.24 -4.26 6.20
N ASN A 66 0.76 -4.32 4.97
CA ASN A 66 0.49 -3.31 3.96
C ASN A 66 -0.93 -3.42 3.40
N GLU A 67 -1.47 -4.62 3.22
CA GLU A 67 -2.85 -4.81 2.77
C GLU A 67 -3.87 -4.27 3.78
N LYS A 68 -3.66 -4.55 5.07
CA LYS A 68 -4.47 -3.96 6.15
C LYS A 68 -4.39 -2.43 6.13
N MET A 69 -3.20 -1.88 5.92
CA MET A 69 -2.99 -0.44 5.88
C MET A 69 -3.73 0.24 4.70
N ILE A 70 -3.70 -0.38 3.52
CA ILE A 70 -4.37 0.18 2.33
C ILE A 70 -5.88 0.11 2.45
N LEU A 71 -6.41 -0.94 3.08
CA LEU A 71 -7.82 -1.02 3.44
C LEU A 71 -8.24 0.15 4.34
N GLU A 72 -7.45 0.47 5.37
CA GLU A 72 -7.69 1.62 6.24
C GLU A 72 -7.70 2.94 5.46
N ILE A 73 -6.77 3.13 4.52
CA ILE A 73 -6.70 4.32 3.67
C ILE A 73 -7.89 4.41 2.72
N SER A 74 -8.30 3.31 2.09
CA SER A 74 -9.44 3.26 1.18
C SER A 74 -10.74 3.63 1.91
N ILE A 75 -10.91 3.17 3.15
CA ILE A 75 -12.05 3.53 4.01
C ILE A 75 -12.00 5.03 4.40
N ALA A 76 -10.80 5.56 4.69
CA ALA A 76 -10.65 6.98 4.99
C ALA A 76 -10.92 7.88 3.77
N GLY A 77 -10.46 7.46 2.59
CA GLY A 77 -10.66 8.15 1.32
C GLY A 77 -12.13 8.19 0.89
N THR A 78 -12.84 7.07 0.99
CA THR A 78 -14.29 7.00 0.72
C THR A 78 -15.09 7.92 1.65
N LYS A 79 -14.79 7.93 2.97
CA LYS A 79 -15.44 8.86 3.91
C LYS A 79 -15.17 10.35 3.59
N LYS A 80 -13.94 10.68 3.16
CA LYS A 80 -13.61 12.04 2.72
C LYS A 80 -14.37 12.41 1.45
N ALA A 81 -14.44 11.52 0.46
CA ALA A 81 -15.17 11.73 -0.78
C ALA A 81 -16.68 11.92 -0.53
N GLU A 82 -17.29 11.12 0.34
CA GLU A 82 -18.70 11.28 0.76
C GLU A 82 -18.94 12.63 1.45
N SER A 83 -18.02 13.05 2.32
CA SER A 83 -18.12 14.34 3.01
C SER A 83 -17.98 15.51 2.03
N ALA A 84 -17.06 15.42 1.06
CA ALA A 84 -16.92 16.40 -0.01
C ALA A 84 -18.18 16.47 -0.87
N HIS A 85 -18.75 15.33 -1.25
CA HIS A 85 -20.00 15.25 -2.01
C HIS A 85 -21.18 15.87 -1.25
N LYS A 86 -21.33 15.59 0.05
CA LYS A 86 -22.35 16.23 0.91
C LYS A 86 -22.18 17.75 0.96
N LYS A 87 -20.94 18.24 1.13
CA LYS A 87 -20.63 19.68 1.12
C LYS A 87 -20.97 20.33 -0.23
N MET A 88 -20.60 19.69 -1.34
CA MET A 88 -20.93 20.20 -2.68
C MET A 88 -22.44 20.26 -2.92
N LYS A 89 -23.20 19.25 -2.46
CA LYS A 89 -24.67 19.25 -2.54
C LYS A 89 -25.30 20.34 -1.68
N ALA A 90 -24.74 20.62 -0.50
CA ALA A 90 -25.20 21.71 0.36
C ALA A 90 -24.94 23.08 -0.29
N LEU A 91 -23.78 23.26 -0.94
CA LEU A 91 -23.45 24.48 -1.68
C LEU A 91 -24.32 24.67 -2.94
N SER A 92 -24.63 23.61 -3.68
CA SER A 92 -25.51 23.70 -4.85
C SER A 92 -26.98 23.94 -4.48
N GLY A 93 -27.40 23.54 -3.28
CA GLY A 93 -28.72 23.84 -2.72
C GLY A 93 -28.87 25.28 -2.20
N TYR A 94 -27.77 26.00 -1.95
CA TYR A 94 -27.78 27.38 -1.42
C TYR A 94 -27.95 28.45 -2.52
N ASN A 95 -27.79 28.08 -3.79
CA ASN A 95 -27.98 28.96 -4.96
C ASN A 95 -29.41 28.92 -5.53
N LYS A 96 -30.42 28.66 -4.71
CA LYS A 96 -31.85 28.72 -5.09
C LYS A 96 -32.61 29.72 -4.24
#